data_AF-A0A7X4JUR5-F1
#
_entry.id   AF-A0A7X4JUR5-F1
#
_cell.length_a   1.000
_cell.length_b   1.000
_cell.length_c   1.000
_cell.angle_alpha   90.00
_cell.angle_beta   90.00
_cell.angle_gamma   90.00
#
_symmetry.space_group_name_H-M   'P 1'
#
loop_
_entity.id
_entity.type
_entity.pdbx_description
1 polymer ?
#
loop_
_entity_poly.entity_id
_entity_poly.type
_entity_poly.pdbx_seq_one_letter_code
_entity_poly.pdbx_strand_id
1 'polypeptide(L)' 'MPIYLPETAASSVGTLTPREIVAELDRHVVGQHQAKRAVAIALRNRMRRQKLPPELAEE' A
#
# COMPACT_ATOMS: atom_id res chain seq x y z
N MET A 1 3.75 18.60 -31.39
CA MET A 1 2.95 17.43 -30.96
C MET A 1 3.67 16.75 -29.81
N PRO A 2 3.32 17.04 -28.55
CA PRO A 2 3.90 16.30 -27.42
C PRO A 2 3.24 14.91 -27.36
N ILE A 3 4.08 13.88 -27.33
CA ILE A 3 3.67 12.49 -27.15
C ILE A 3 3.28 12.34 -25.69
N TYR A 4 2.01 12.05 -25.41
CA TYR A 4 1.57 11.63 -24.09
C TYR A 4 2.12 10.23 -23.82
N LEU A 5 3.16 10.14 -22.98
CA LEU A 5 3.51 8.86 -22.36
C LEU A 5 2.35 8.48 -21.43
N PRO A 6 1.81 7.25 -21.51
CA PRO A 6 0.86 6.79 -20.52
C PRO A 6 1.61 6.63 -19.19
N GLU A 7 1.22 7.37 -18.15
CA GLU A 7 1.70 7.25 -16.75
C GLU A 7 1.26 5.93 -16.09
N THR A 8 1.21 4.83 -16.85
CA THR A 8 0.77 3.56 -16.31
C THR A 8 1.92 2.96 -15.51
N ALA A 9 1.70 2.90 -14.19
CA ALA A 9 2.53 2.22 -13.18
C ALA A 9 3.54 3.08 -12.40
N ALA A 10 3.25 4.35 -12.12
CA ALA A 10 3.74 4.96 -10.89
C ALA A 10 3.00 4.32 -9.70
N SER A 11 3.57 3.24 -9.17
CA SER A 11 3.09 2.43 -8.05
C SER A 11 2.77 3.28 -6.82
N SER A 12 1.54 3.79 -6.72
CA SER A 12 1.04 4.53 -5.57
C SER A 12 0.65 3.60 -4.42
N VAL A 13 1.53 2.64 -4.07
CA VAL A 13 1.39 1.82 -2.86
C VAL A 13 1.21 2.72 -1.63
N GLY A 14 1.78 3.94 -1.70
CA GLY A 14 1.60 5.11 -0.81
C GLY A 14 0.18 5.44 -0.35
N THR A 15 -0.84 5.11 -1.14
CA THR A 15 -2.20 5.63 -0.98
C THR A 15 -3.24 4.53 -0.84
N LEU A 16 -2.92 3.30 -1.22
CA LEU A 16 -3.87 2.18 -1.17
C LEU A 16 -4.38 1.92 0.25
N THR A 17 -5.69 1.67 0.33
CA THR A 17 -6.37 1.20 1.54
C THR A 17 -6.08 -0.29 1.75
N PRO A 18 -6.18 -0.80 2.99
CA PRO A 18 -6.01 -2.24 3.23
C PRO A 18 -6.94 -3.12 2.38
N ARG A 19 -8.14 -2.63 2.04
CA ARG A 19 -9.09 -3.36 1.18
C ARG A 19 -8.61 -3.47 -0.26
N GLU A 20 -8.08 -2.40 -0.83
CA GLU A 20 -7.53 -2.41 -2.19
C GLU A 20 -6.28 -3.30 -2.29
N ILE A 21 -5.42 -3.28 -1.25
CA ILE A 21 -4.27 -4.18 -1.18
C ILE A 21 -4.71 -5.65 -1.17
N VAL A 22 -5.75 -5.99 -0.40
CA VAL A 22 -6.31 -7.36 -0.39
C VAL A 22 -6.87 -7.73 -1.76
N ALA A 23 -7.59 -6.82 -2.42
CA ALA A 23 -8.15 -7.07 -3.76
C ALA A 23 -7.05 -7.31 -4.81
N GLU A 24 -5.94 -6.57 -4.74
CA GLU A 24 -4.79 -6.79 -5.61
C GLU A 24 -4.12 -8.14 -5.31
N LEU A 25 -3.94 -8.48 -4.04
CA LEU A 25 -3.39 -9.79 -3.64
C LEU A 25 -4.28 -10.96 -4.06
N ASP A 26 -5.59 -10.75 -4.15
CA ASP A 26 -6.55 -11.78 -4.57
C ASP A 26 -6.38 -12.18 -6.05
N ARG A 27 -5.85 -11.27 -6.88
CA ARG A 27 -5.55 -11.56 -8.30
C ARG A 27 -4.35 -12.50 -8.47
N HIS A 28 -3.44 -12.52 -7.49
CA HIS A 28 -2.16 -13.23 -7.58
C HIS A 28 -2.04 -14.42 -6.62
N VAL A 29 -2.82 -14.42 -5.54
CA VAL A 29 -2.79 -15.46 -4.50
C VAL A 29 -4.20 -15.96 -4.30
N VAL A 30 -4.44 -17.28 -4.39
CA VAL A 30 -5.77 -17.86 -4.17
C VAL A 30 -5.93 -18.23 -2.69
N GLY A 31 -7.09 -17.90 -2.10
CA GLY A 31 -7.41 -18.25 -0.71
C GLY A 31 -6.71 -17.37 0.34
N GLN A 32 -6.47 -17.92 1.54
CA GLN A 32 -5.73 -17.29 2.65
C GLN A 32 -6.19 -15.87 3.01
N HIS A 33 -7.49 -15.68 3.19
CA HIS A 33 -8.09 -14.36 3.42
C HIS A 33 -7.54 -13.65 4.68
N GLN A 34 -7.30 -14.40 5.76
CA GLN A 34 -6.72 -13.85 6.99
C GLN A 34 -5.28 -13.35 6.78
N ALA A 35 -4.46 -14.09 6.04
CA ALA A 35 -3.08 -13.71 5.76
C ALA A 35 -3.03 -12.45 4.89
N LYS A 36 -3.84 -12.37 3.82
CA LYS A 36 -3.93 -11.18 2.96
C LYS A 36 -4.31 -9.94 3.76
N ARG A 37 -5.29 -10.07 4.67
CA ARG A 37 -5.70 -8.97 5.56
C ARG A 37 -4.58 -8.56 6.51
N ALA A 38 -3.87 -9.52 7.12
CA ALA A 38 -2.77 -9.24 8.02
C ALA A 38 -1.62 -8.49 7.31
N VAL A 39 -1.25 -8.94 6.11
CA VAL A 39 -0.22 -8.31 5.29
C VAL A 39 -0.62 -6.89 4.87
N ALA A 40 -1.87 -6.70 4.43
CA ALA A 40 -2.38 -5.38 4.04
C ALA A 40 -2.39 -4.38 5.21
N ILE A 41 -2.76 -4.82 6.41
CA ILE A 41 -2.72 -3.99 7.63
C ILE A 41 -1.26 -3.66 7.99
N ALA A 42 -0.36 -4.64 7.98
CA ALA A 42 1.05 -4.44 8.30
C ALA A 42 1.72 -3.43 7.35
N LEU A 43 1.43 -3.54 6.05
CA LEU A 43 1.92 -2.61 5.03
C LEU A 43 1.42 -1.19 5.29
N ARG A 44 0.11 -1.02 5.56
CA ARG A 44 -0.48 0.29 5.87
C ARG A 44 0.10 0.90 7.15
N ASN A 45 0.31 0.08 8.19
CA ASN A 45 0.92 0.53 9.44
C ASN A 45 2.38 0.97 9.25
N ARG A 46 3.16 0.29 8.40
CA ARG A 46 4.51 0.72 8.03
C ARG A 46 4.48 2.09 7.35
N MET A 47 3.58 2.29 6.39
CA MET A 47 3.47 3.57 5.68
C MET A 47 3.00 4.71 6.58
N ARG A 48 2.08 4.42 7.53
CA ARG A 48 1.70 5.38 8.57
C ARG A 48 2.91 5.80 9.41
N ARG A 49 3.75 4.84 9.82
CA ARG A 49 4.98 5.12 10.58
C ARG A 49 6.00 5.93 9.77
N GLN A 50 6.11 5.69 8.46
CA GLN A 50 6.99 6.47 7.58
C GLN A 50 6.53 7.92 7.37
N LYS A 51 5.24 8.20 7.51
CA LYS A 51 4.67 9.56 7.44
C LYS A 51 4.62 10.26 8.79
N LEU A 52 5.00 9.57 9.87
CA LEU A 52 5.08 10.19 11.20
C LEU A 52 6.37 11.02 11.27
N PRO A 53 6.29 12.29 11.68
CA PRO A 53 7.48 13.11 11.94
C PRO A 53 8.31 12.49 13.08
N PRO A 54 9.64 12.63 13.04
CA PRO A 54 10.53 12.14 14.11
C PRO A 54 10.41 12.93 15.42
N GLU A 55 9.70 14.05 15.46
CA GLU A 55 9.64 14.98 16.61
C GLU A 55 8.82 14.50 17.83
N LEU A 56 8.18 13.33 17.76
CA LEU A 56 7.44 12.72 18.88
C LEU A 56 8.17 11.52 19.51
N ALA A 57 9.46 11.33 19.20
CA ALA A 57 10.26 10.23 19.71
C ALA A 57 11.01 10.54 21.02
N GLU A 58 10.98 11.79 21.51
CA GLU A 58 11.63 12.20 22.76
C GLU A 58 10.69 13.13 23.57
N GLU A 59 9.79 12.54 24.36
CA GLU A 59 9.44 13.04 25.71
C GLU A 59 8.86 11.90 26.57
#